data_AF-A0A959FWW7-F1
#
_entry.id   AF-A0A959FWW7-F1
#
_cell.length_a   1.000
_cell.length_b   1.000
_cell.length_c   1.000
_cell.angle_alpha   90.00
_cell.angle_beta   90.00
_cell.angle_gamma   90.00
#
_symmetry.space_group_name_H-M   'P 1'
#
loop_
_entity.id
_entity.type
_entity.pdbx_description
1 polymer ?
#
loop_
_entity_poly.entity_id
_entity_poly.type
_entity_poly.pdbx_seq_one_letter_code
_entity_poly.pdbx_strand_id
1 'polypeptide(L)'
;MNRLQYETSPYLLQHANNPVDWYAWRPEAFERAKREDKPILVSIGYSTCHWCHVMEHESFEDRDVADFMNTHFINIKVDREERPDVDQIYMEACQAIQGSGGWPLNCFLTPDGKPFYAGTYYPPMPAYNRPSWFQLMGHMIRQFNEDRQKVEEQADYLLKMIQRSDNNLMKDRLQVEKPAGHLRVTVDSIYQSLKKQFDEEEGGFGGAPKFPGTMNLRFLLNYHHFTGDEQALAHVRFSLRKMIEGGIYDQLGGGFARYAVDKAWLVPHFEKMLYDNALLVQLMAETYQLTQDPLLLQTIRETLTFIEREMMSPEGGFYAALDADSEGEEGKFYVWDKAEIDAALGVEAAVFNDFYGVSTAGNWEGVNILNRPRPLDAVAEAHGMSTADLEDQLNKGRATLLALRAKRIRPGLDDKILLNWNALMCRAYVAAYNATGEEAYRETALRNLHFLLDNFVKDPQTGALYHTYKSGKATYDAFLDDYAYLIDALLGVYQMTFEPRYLKEAARLAELVLKEFLDESTKMFYFTSSRQSDIPIRRKDLYDSATPSGNSTMVHNLLQLNIALGTSNYQTLAEEQVFGMLEAVER
;
A
#
# COMPACT_ATOMS: atom_id res chain seq x y z
N MET A 1 32.14 1.48 9.17
CA MET A 1 31.18 1.61 10.29
C MET A 1 29.87 1.92 9.61
N ASN A 2 28.89 1.04 9.78
CA ASN A 2 27.62 1.08 9.08
C ASN A 2 26.94 2.45 9.28
N ARG A 3 26.50 3.07 8.18
CA ARG A 3 26.00 4.46 8.17
C ARG A 3 24.50 4.54 8.43
N LEU A 4 23.79 3.41 8.41
CA LEU A 4 22.36 3.38 8.66
C LEU A 4 21.99 3.77 10.10
N GLN A 5 22.94 3.75 11.05
CA GLN A 5 22.75 4.26 12.41
C GLN A 5 22.33 5.75 12.50
N TYR A 6 22.46 6.50 11.40
CA TYR A 6 22.06 7.91 11.32
C TYR A 6 20.72 8.12 10.59
N GLU A 7 20.10 7.06 10.09
CA GLU A 7 18.82 7.13 9.40
C GLU A 7 17.66 7.10 10.39
N THR A 8 16.46 7.47 9.93
CA THR A 8 15.25 7.51 10.77
C THR A 8 14.26 6.40 10.47
N SER A 9 14.33 5.79 9.28
CA SER A 9 13.48 4.66 8.90
C SER A 9 13.69 3.48 9.87
N PRO A 10 12.59 2.93 10.43
CA PRO A 10 12.67 1.70 11.22
C PRO A 10 13.35 0.55 10.47
N TYR A 11 13.07 0.40 9.17
CA TYR A 11 13.69 -0.63 8.33
C TYR A 11 15.21 -0.43 8.18
N LEU A 12 15.66 0.79 7.89
CA LEU A 12 17.09 1.04 7.76
C LEU A 12 17.83 0.86 9.10
N LEU A 13 17.20 1.26 10.21
CA LEU A 13 17.76 1.12 11.55
C LEU A 13 17.87 -0.34 12.01
N GLN A 14 16.96 -1.23 11.58
CA GLN A 14 17.08 -2.68 11.83
C GLN A 14 18.43 -3.22 11.34
N HIS A 15 18.89 -2.75 10.18
CA HIS A 15 20.15 -3.17 9.57
C HIS A 15 21.40 -2.39 10.04
N ALA A 16 21.27 -1.46 11.00
CA ALA A 16 22.36 -0.57 11.40
C ALA A 16 23.52 -1.30 12.11
N ASN A 17 23.26 -2.47 12.68
CA ASN A 17 24.26 -3.27 13.39
C ASN A 17 24.88 -4.37 12.53
N ASN A 18 24.45 -4.52 11.28
CA ASN A 18 24.94 -5.59 10.40
C ASN A 18 26.42 -5.38 10.06
N PRO A 19 27.20 -6.46 9.89
CA PRO A 19 28.61 -6.36 9.50
C PRO A 19 28.81 -5.74 8.11
N VAL A 20 27.79 -5.74 7.25
CA VAL A 20 27.83 -5.04 5.96
C VAL A 20 27.91 -3.51 6.16
N ASP A 21 28.82 -2.84 5.45
CA ASP A 21 29.01 -1.39 5.46
C ASP A 21 27.95 -0.70 4.58
N TRP A 22 26.71 -0.73 5.04
CA TRP A 22 25.57 -0.15 4.33
C TRP A 22 25.63 1.38 4.26
N TYR A 23 25.22 1.89 3.10
CA TYR A 23 24.81 3.26 2.85
C TYR A 23 23.29 3.34 2.68
N ALA A 24 22.68 4.46 3.03
CA ALA A 24 21.38 4.83 2.47
C ALA A 24 21.55 5.32 1.01
N TRP A 25 20.44 5.45 0.27
CA TRP A 25 20.46 6.02 -1.08
C TRP A 25 20.83 7.50 -1.07
N ARG A 26 22.14 7.80 -1.10
CA ARG A 26 22.67 9.17 -1.03
C ARG A 26 23.83 9.37 -2.00
N PRO A 27 24.09 10.62 -2.45
CA PRO A 27 25.17 10.93 -3.40
C PRO A 27 26.54 10.38 -2.98
N GLU A 28 26.85 10.32 -1.68
CA GLU A 28 28.16 9.88 -1.22
C GLU A 28 28.47 8.41 -1.60
N ALA A 29 27.45 7.55 -1.69
CA ALA A 29 27.59 6.16 -2.11
C ALA A 29 27.98 6.08 -3.59
N PHE A 30 27.30 6.84 -4.45
CA PHE A 30 27.57 6.88 -5.90
C PHE A 30 28.93 7.53 -6.20
N GLU A 31 29.28 8.62 -5.51
CA GLU A 31 30.60 9.25 -5.65
C GLU A 31 31.73 8.29 -5.28
N ARG A 32 31.54 7.50 -4.21
CA ARG A 32 32.49 6.46 -3.82
C ARG A 32 32.56 5.35 -4.86
N ALA A 33 31.43 4.87 -5.36
CA ALA A 33 31.37 3.84 -6.40
C ALA A 33 32.14 4.25 -7.66
N LYS A 34 31.96 5.50 -8.10
CA LYS A 34 32.69 6.07 -9.26
C LYS A 34 34.18 6.23 -8.98
N ARG A 35 34.55 6.71 -7.79
CA ARG A 35 35.97 6.89 -7.41
C ARG A 35 36.72 5.58 -7.29
N GLU A 36 36.07 4.54 -6.76
CA GLU A 36 36.67 3.21 -6.58
C GLU A 36 36.48 2.28 -7.78
N ASP A 37 35.73 2.71 -8.81
CA ASP A 37 35.27 1.90 -9.95
C ASP A 37 34.69 0.54 -9.52
N LYS A 38 33.75 0.59 -8.58
CA LYS A 38 33.09 -0.60 -8.01
C LYS A 38 31.61 -0.64 -8.39
N PRO A 39 31.06 -1.83 -8.67
CA PRO A 39 29.62 -1.98 -8.83
C PRO A 39 28.91 -1.68 -7.50
N ILE A 40 27.64 -1.28 -7.61
CA ILE A 40 26.77 -1.02 -6.48
C ILE A 40 25.86 -2.23 -6.29
N LEU A 41 25.71 -2.67 -5.03
CA LEU A 41 24.70 -3.65 -4.65
C LEU A 41 23.62 -2.92 -3.85
N VAL A 42 22.40 -2.92 -4.37
CA VAL A 42 21.25 -2.27 -3.74
C VAL A 42 20.31 -3.35 -3.23
N SER A 43 19.98 -3.30 -1.94
CA SER A 43 18.97 -4.16 -1.32
C SER A 43 17.79 -3.29 -0.86
N ILE A 44 16.60 -3.58 -1.38
CA ILE A 44 15.37 -2.81 -1.18
C ILE A 44 14.35 -3.67 -0.42
N GLY A 45 13.71 -3.09 0.59
CA GLY A 45 12.67 -3.73 1.39
C GLY A 45 11.94 -2.72 2.28
N TYR A 46 11.22 -3.21 3.29
CA TYR A 46 10.46 -2.42 4.27
C TYR A 46 10.33 -3.21 5.57
N SER A 47 10.01 -2.54 6.68
CA SER A 47 10.19 -3.08 8.04
C SER A 47 9.32 -4.29 8.37
N THR A 48 8.18 -4.43 7.70
CA THR A 48 7.19 -5.51 7.93
C THR A 48 7.31 -6.64 6.90
N CYS A 49 8.35 -6.62 6.06
CA CYS A 49 8.62 -7.63 5.05
C CYS A 49 9.29 -8.88 5.67
N HIS A 50 8.53 -9.96 5.85
CA HIS A 50 9.05 -11.23 6.39
C HIS A 50 10.29 -11.76 5.66
N TRP A 51 10.26 -11.88 4.33
CA TRP A 51 11.39 -12.40 3.56
C TRP A 51 12.63 -11.49 3.59
N CYS A 52 12.46 -10.21 3.91
CA CYS A 52 13.56 -9.28 4.09
C CYS A 52 14.34 -9.61 5.37
N HIS A 53 13.64 -9.95 6.46
CA HIS A 53 14.22 -10.43 7.71
C HIS A 53 14.92 -11.78 7.56
N VAL A 54 14.31 -12.71 6.82
CA VAL A 54 14.93 -14.01 6.51
C VAL A 54 16.26 -13.82 5.79
N MET A 55 16.30 -12.97 4.76
CA MET A 55 17.55 -12.71 4.03
C MET A 55 18.60 -11.97 4.87
N GLU A 56 18.19 -11.10 5.78
CA GLU A 56 19.09 -10.48 6.75
C GLU A 56 19.79 -11.53 7.61
N HIS A 57 19.01 -12.37 8.30
CA HIS A 57 19.55 -13.37 9.21
C HIS A 57 20.40 -14.42 8.49
N GLU A 58 19.95 -14.89 7.32
CA GLU A 58 20.65 -15.95 6.59
C GLU A 58 21.88 -15.44 5.81
N SER A 59 22.00 -14.13 5.54
CA SER A 59 23.07 -13.60 4.68
C SER A 59 23.75 -12.35 5.23
N PHE A 60 23.02 -11.29 5.56
CA PHE A 60 23.64 -9.99 5.87
C PHE A 60 24.26 -9.91 7.27
N GLU A 61 23.88 -10.80 8.19
CA GLU A 61 24.51 -10.95 9.51
C GLU A 61 25.77 -11.83 9.49
N ASP A 62 25.96 -12.63 8.45
CA ASP A 62 27.14 -13.49 8.30
C ASP A 62 28.39 -12.65 7.94
N ARG A 63 29.48 -12.86 8.68
CA ARG A 63 30.71 -12.06 8.53
C ARG A 63 31.44 -12.35 7.23
N ASP A 64 31.46 -13.59 6.76
CA ASP A 64 32.15 -13.95 5.53
C ASP A 64 31.42 -13.39 4.31
N VAL A 65 30.08 -13.43 4.34
CA VAL A 65 29.22 -12.77 3.34
C VAL A 65 29.46 -11.26 3.36
N ALA A 66 29.44 -10.64 4.54
CA ALA A 66 29.61 -9.20 4.67
C ALA A 66 31.00 -8.71 4.25
N ASP A 67 32.07 -9.43 4.59
CA ASP A 67 33.43 -9.10 4.19
C ASP A 67 33.59 -9.18 2.67
N PHE A 68 32.97 -10.18 2.02
CA PHE A 68 32.91 -10.27 0.57
C PHE A 68 32.17 -9.07 -0.03
N MET A 69 30.99 -8.74 0.49
CA MET A 69 30.18 -7.60 0.04
C MET A 69 30.95 -6.28 0.18
N ASN A 70 31.56 -6.03 1.34
CA ASN A 70 32.29 -4.79 1.64
C ASN A 70 33.56 -4.62 0.80
N THR A 71 34.18 -5.73 0.40
CA THR A 71 35.37 -5.72 -0.44
C THR A 71 35.02 -5.36 -1.88
N HIS A 72 33.95 -5.96 -2.42
CA HIS A 72 33.67 -5.97 -3.86
C HIS A 72 32.61 -4.98 -4.33
N PHE A 73 31.73 -4.52 -3.43
CA PHE A 73 30.60 -3.66 -3.79
C PHE A 73 30.54 -2.41 -2.93
N ILE A 74 29.88 -1.37 -3.45
CA ILE A 74 29.30 -0.32 -2.60
C ILE A 74 27.87 -0.77 -2.25
N ASN A 75 27.63 -1.06 -0.99
CA ASN A 75 26.37 -1.64 -0.51
C ASN A 75 25.39 -0.53 -0.11
N ILE A 76 24.22 -0.50 -0.73
CA ILE A 76 23.14 0.46 -0.45
C ILE A 76 21.90 -0.30 0.04
N LYS A 77 21.32 0.18 1.14
CA LYS A 77 20.04 -0.31 1.68
C LYS A 77 18.98 0.77 1.48
N VAL A 78 17.79 0.36 1.04
CA VAL A 78 16.70 1.28 0.69
C VAL A 78 15.39 0.82 1.33
N ASP A 79 14.75 1.70 2.09
CA ASP A 79 13.35 1.55 2.48
C ASP A 79 12.47 1.97 1.30
N ARG A 80 11.70 1.04 0.73
CA ARG A 80 10.81 1.32 -0.41
C ARG A 80 9.69 2.31 -0.06
N GLU A 81 9.36 2.45 1.21
CA GLU A 81 8.31 3.37 1.66
C GLU A 81 8.85 4.77 1.90
N GLU A 82 10.17 4.95 2.04
CA GLU A 82 10.79 6.28 1.99
C GLU A 82 11.22 6.66 0.57
N ARG A 83 11.60 5.65 -0.24
CA ARG A 83 12.11 5.79 -1.61
C ARG A 83 11.38 4.90 -2.63
N PRO A 84 10.05 5.06 -2.79
CA PRO A 84 9.28 4.30 -3.76
C PRO A 84 9.73 4.56 -5.21
N ASP A 85 10.30 5.73 -5.47
CA ASP A 85 10.89 6.10 -6.77
C ASP A 85 12.07 5.20 -7.16
N VAL A 86 12.90 4.81 -6.20
CA VAL A 86 14.02 3.90 -6.38
C VAL A 86 13.49 2.48 -6.57
N ASP A 87 12.58 2.06 -5.70
CA ASP A 87 11.93 0.74 -5.74
C ASP A 87 11.27 0.45 -7.08
N GLN A 88 10.46 1.37 -7.62
CA GLN A 88 9.75 1.20 -8.89
C GLN A 88 10.70 0.92 -10.06
N ILE A 89 11.80 1.66 -10.18
CA ILE A 89 12.77 1.50 -11.26
C ILE A 89 13.40 0.10 -11.22
N TYR A 90 13.80 -0.32 -10.03
CA TYR A 90 14.55 -1.56 -9.86
C TYR A 90 13.66 -2.80 -9.78
N MET A 91 12.41 -2.65 -9.33
CA MET A 91 11.39 -3.69 -9.40
C MET A 91 11.03 -4.00 -10.86
N GLU A 92 10.86 -2.97 -11.70
CA GLU A 92 10.64 -3.14 -13.13
C GLU A 92 11.84 -3.85 -13.79
N ALA A 93 13.07 -3.47 -13.42
CA ALA A 93 14.27 -4.15 -13.89
C ALA A 93 14.26 -5.65 -13.51
N CYS A 94 13.86 -5.98 -12.27
CA CYS A 94 13.71 -7.36 -11.83
C CYS A 94 12.66 -8.11 -12.64
N GLN A 95 11.48 -7.53 -12.83
CA GLN A 95 10.40 -8.13 -13.61
C GLN A 95 10.81 -8.34 -15.07
N ALA A 96 11.53 -7.40 -15.67
CA ALA A 96 12.05 -7.52 -17.03
C ALA A 96 13.08 -8.66 -17.18
N ILE A 97 13.88 -8.93 -16.15
CA ILE A 97 14.92 -9.97 -16.16
C ILE A 97 14.35 -11.34 -15.79
N GLN A 98 13.53 -11.41 -14.74
CA GLN A 98 13.09 -12.65 -14.09
C GLN A 98 11.65 -13.04 -14.47
N GLY A 99 10.90 -12.16 -15.14
CA GLY A 99 9.47 -12.32 -15.43
C GLY A 99 8.55 -12.08 -14.23
N SER A 100 9.11 -11.89 -13.03
CA SER A 100 8.40 -11.60 -11.79
C SER A 100 9.27 -10.74 -10.87
N GLY A 101 8.66 -10.17 -9.84
CA GLY A 101 9.33 -9.33 -8.86
C GLY A 101 8.75 -9.52 -7.47
N GLY A 102 9.42 -8.97 -6.46
CA GLY A 102 9.02 -9.05 -5.06
C GLY A 102 10.17 -8.62 -4.15
N TRP A 103 9.87 -8.52 -2.86
CA TRP A 103 10.85 -8.16 -1.83
C TRP A 103 11.28 -9.41 -1.03
N PRO A 104 12.53 -9.48 -0.55
CA PRO A 104 13.59 -8.49 -0.68
C PRO A 104 14.07 -8.40 -2.13
N LEU A 105 14.27 -7.17 -2.61
CA LEU A 105 14.71 -6.90 -3.97
C LEU A 105 16.21 -6.58 -3.94
N ASN A 106 17.00 -7.31 -4.72
CA ASN A 106 18.45 -7.14 -4.80
C ASN A 106 18.88 -6.81 -6.22
N CYS A 107 19.55 -5.67 -6.40
CA CYS A 107 19.94 -5.15 -7.70
C CYS A 107 21.42 -4.83 -7.76
N PHE A 108 22.05 -5.21 -8.86
CA PHE A 108 23.45 -4.93 -9.15
C PHE A 108 23.50 -3.81 -10.19
N LEU A 109 24.14 -2.70 -9.83
CA LEU A 109 24.19 -1.50 -10.64
C LEU A 109 25.62 -1.14 -11.03
N THR A 110 25.77 -0.47 -12.17
CA THR A 110 27.00 0.22 -12.52
C THR A 110 27.28 1.37 -11.53
N PRO A 111 28.51 1.93 -11.47
CA PRO A 111 28.81 3.08 -10.62
C PRO A 111 27.93 4.32 -10.88
N ASP A 112 27.31 4.40 -12.06
CA ASP A 112 26.37 5.44 -12.45
C ASP A 112 24.90 5.11 -12.10
N GLY A 113 24.65 4.01 -11.39
CA GLY A 113 23.31 3.64 -10.90
C GLY A 113 22.43 2.92 -11.92
N LYS A 114 22.96 2.47 -13.06
CA LYS A 114 22.18 1.73 -14.05
C LYS A 114 22.12 0.24 -13.69
N PRO A 115 20.93 -0.41 -13.66
CA PRO A 115 20.82 -1.81 -13.30
C PRO A 115 21.32 -2.71 -14.43
N PHE A 116 22.17 -3.68 -14.11
CA PHE A 116 22.56 -4.74 -15.05
C PHE A 116 22.07 -6.13 -14.62
N TYR A 117 21.72 -6.31 -13.35
CA TYR A 117 21.05 -7.52 -12.87
C TYR A 117 20.12 -7.20 -11.70
N ALA A 118 19.05 -7.98 -11.55
CA ALA A 118 18.14 -7.90 -10.41
C ALA A 118 17.50 -9.26 -10.13
N GLY A 119 17.17 -9.49 -8.86
CA GLY A 119 16.44 -10.66 -8.40
C GLY A 119 15.90 -10.46 -6.99
N THR A 120 15.12 -11.41 -6.50
CA THR A 120 14.46 -11.32 -5.20
C THR A 120 15.31 -11.99 -4.11
N TYR A 121 14.82 -13.10 -3.55
CA TYR A 121 15.49 -13.88 -2.53
C TYR A 121 16.48 -14.88 -3.14
N TYR A 122 17.70 -14.92 -2.56
CA TYR A 122 18.71 -15.92 -2.85
C TYR A 122 19.17 -16.61 -1.56
N PRO A 123 19.14 -17.95 -1.51
CA PRO A 123 19.51 -18.70 -0.30
C PRO A 123 21.02 -18.64 -0.04
N PRO A 124 21.47 -18.86 1.22
CA PRO A 124 22.88 -18.91 1.58
C PRO A 124 23.60 -20.12 0.95
N MET A 125 22.85 -21.19 0.67
CA MET A 125 23.31 -22.41 0.00
C MET A 125 22.49 -22.67 -1.27
N PRO A 126 23.05 -23.27 -2.33
CA PRO A 126 22.31 -23.53 -3.56
C PRO A 126 21.08 -24.41 -3.28
N ALA A 127 19.91 -23.99 -3.75
CA ALA A 127 18.64 -24.70 -3.54
C ALA A 127 17.68 -24.47 -4.70
N TYR A 128 16.87 -25.48 -5.04
CA TYR A 128 15.79 -25.40 -6.04
C TYR A 128 16.19 -24.73 -7.37
N ASN A 129 17.32 -25.15 -7.96
CA ASN A 129 17.90 -24.57 -9.18
C ASN A 129 18.28 -23.08 -9.09
N ARG A 130 18.38 -22.52 -7.89
CA ARG A 130 18.89 -21.17 -7.65
C ARG A 130 20.33 -21.23 -7.14
N PRO A 131 21.22 -20.37 -7.66
CA PRO A 131 22.55 -20.22 -7.08
C PRO A 131 22.45 -19.70 -5.66
N SER A 132 23.47 -19.96 -4.84
CA SER A 132 23.56 -19.27 -3.55
C SER A 132 23.86 -17.79 -3.73
N TRP A 133 23.56 -16.98 -2.69
CA TRP A 133 23.89 -15.57 -2.67
C TRP A 133 25.37 -15.30 -2.98
N PHE A 134 26.27 -16.09 -2.38
CA PHE A 134 27.72 -16.00 -2.62
C PHE A 134 28.10 -16.30 -4.08
N GLN A 135 27.48 -17.32 -4.68
CA GLN A 135 27.73 -17.67 -6.09
C GLN A 135 27.25 -16.57 -7.03
N LEU A 136 26.09 -15.98 -6.76
CA LEU A 136 25.55 -14.88 -7.54
C LEU A 136 26.47 -13.66 -7.47
N MET A 137 26.82 -13.19 -6.27
CA MET A 137 27.72 -12.04 -6.11
C MET A 137 29.07 -12.26 -6.80
N GLY A 138 29.65 -13.46 -6.65
CA GLY A 138 30.87 -13.86 -7.34
C GLY A 138 30.75 -13.85 -8.86
N HIS A 139 29.58 -14.21 -9.41
CA HIS A 139 29.33 -14.14 -10.84
C HIS A 139 29.22 -12.69 -11.33
N MET A 140 28.48 -11.84 -10.60
CA MET A 140 28.28 -10.43 -10.95
C MET A 140 29.59 -9.64 -10.96
N ILE A 141 30.45 -9.83 -9.96
CA ILE A 141 31.76 -9.15 -9.91
C ILE A 141 32.69 -9.60 -11.03
N ARG A 142 32.68 -10.89 -11.41
CA ARG A 142 33.44 -11.38 -12.57
C ARG A 142 32.93 -10.75 -13.86
N GLN A 143 31.62 -10.71 -14.08
CA GLN A 143 31.05 -10.05 -15.27
C GLN A 143 31.41 -8.57 -15.33
N PHE A 144 31.36 -7.87 -14.20
CA PHE A 144 31.73 -6.46 -14.13
C PHE A 144 33.20 -6.21 -14.48
N ASN A 145 34.12 -7.05 -14.00
CA ASN A 145 35.56 -6.89 -14.21
C ASN A 145 36.05 -7.42 -15.57
N GLU A 146 35.55 -8.56 -16.01
CA GLU A 146 36.04 -9.28 -17.20
C GLU A 146 35.25 -8.93 -18.47
N ASP A 147 33.96 -8.58 -18.33
CA ASP A 147 33.00 -8.39 -19.42
C ASP A 147 32.32 -7.00 -19.35
N ARG A 148 33.05 -5.96 -18.91
CA ARG A 148 32.51 -4.62 -18.61
C ARG A 148 31.63 -4.02 -19.73
N GLN A 149 32.03 -4.20 -20.99
CA GLN A 149 31.25 -3.69 -22.12
C GLN A 149 29.84 -4.32 -22.17
N LYS A 150 29.72 -5.63 -21.94
CA LYS A 150 28.41 -6.31 -21.94
C LYS A 150 27.54 -5.82 -20.79
N VAL A 151 28.15 -5.55 -19.63
CA VAL A 151 27.44 -5.00 -18.46
C VAL A 151 26.85 -3.64 -18.78
N GLU A 152 27.62 -2.72 -19.37
CA GLU A 152 27.12 -1.40 -19.76
C GLU A 152 26.04 -1.49 -20.86
N GLU A 153 26.22 -2.37 -21.86
CA GLU A 153 25.22 -2.60 -22.91
C GLU A 153 23.90 -3.16 -22.35
N GLN A 154 23.97 -4.11 -21.43
CA GLN A 154 22.82 -4.66 -20.74
C GLN A 154 22.12 -3.60 -19.88
N ALA A 155 22.88 -2.78 -19.17
CA ALA A 155 22.34 -1.73 -18.33
C ALA A 155 21.63 -0.64 -19.15
N ASP A 156 22.22 -0.22 -20.27
CA ASP A 156 21.60 0.72 -21.20
C ASP A 156 20.35 0.13 -21.87
N TYR A 157 20.37 -1.16 -22.20
CA TYR A 157 19.22 -1.86 -22.76
C TYR A 157 18.05 -1.92 -21.78
N LEU A 158 18.29 -2.31 -20.53
CA LEU A 158 17.28 -2.36 -19.47
C LEU A 158 16.69 -0.97 -19.21
N LEU A 159 17.53 0.06 -19.08
CA LEU A 159 17.05 1.42 -18.86
C LEU A 159 16.18 1.93 -20.02
N LYS A 160 16.53 1.61 -21.27
CA LYS A 160 15.70 1.92 -22.46
C LYS A 160 14.42 1.10 -22.54
N MET A 161 14.38 -0.10 -21.97
CA MET A 161 13.17 -0.90 -21.88
C MET A 161 12.19 -0.27 -20.88
N ILE A 162 12.69 0.09 -19.71
CA ILE A 162 11.97 0.78 -18.62
C ILE A 162 11.45 2.16 -19.10
N GLN A 163 12.32 2.99 -19.70
CA GLN A 163 12.05 3.68 -20.97
C GLN A 163 10.65 3.66 -21.61
N ARG A 164 10.45 2.54 -22.30
CA ARG A 164 9.48 2.35 -23.36
C ARG A 164 8.22 1.71 -22.82
N SER A 165 8.26 0.96 -21.71
CA SER A 165 7.05 0.41 -21.08
C SER A 165 6.02 1.50 -20.85
N ASP A 166 6.44 2.64 -20.28
CA ASP A 166 5.58 3.78 -19.95
C ASP A 166 4.95 4.41 -21.21
N ASN A 167 5.70 4.46 -22.31
CA ASN A 167 5.26 5.08 -23.56
C ASN A 167 4.51 4.12 -24.49
N ASN A 168 4.72 2.80 -24.35
CA ASN A 168 4.10 1.78 -25.20
C ASN A 168 2.60 1.65 -24.94
N LEU A 169 2.14 1.92 -23.72
CA LEU A 169 0.71 2.03 -23.39
C LEU A 169 0.04 3.21 -24.11
N MET A 170 0.82 4.13 -24.67
CA MET A 170 0.38 5.41 -25.20
C MET A 170 0.82 5.64 -26.66
N LYS A 171 1.19 4.58 -27.41
CA LYS A 171 1.91 4.71 -28.68
C LYS A 171 1.08 5.20 -29.87
N ASP A 172 -0.24 5.07 -29.84
CA ASP A 172 -1.12 5.37 -30.98
C ASP A 172 -2.00 6.63 -30.74
N ARG A 173 -1.45 7.68 -30.11
CA ARG A 173 -2.13 8.98 -29.91
C ARG A 173 -2.55 9.71 -31.20
N LEU A 174 -2.06 9.29 -32.36
CA LEU A 174 -2.12 10.11 -33.58
C LEU A 174 -3.46 10.08 -34.32
N GLN A 175 -4.45 9.25 -33.95
CA GLN A 175 -5.72 9.15 -34.70
C GLN A 175 -6.98 8.85 -33.88
N VAL A 176 -7.01 9.06 -32.56
CA VAL A 176 -8.27 8.91 -31.82
C VAL A 176 -9.11 10.19 -32.00
N GLU A 177 -9.93 10.25 -33.05
CA GLU A 177 -11.08 11.16 -33.07
C GLU A 177 -11.86 10.94 -31.77
N LYS A 178 -12.24 11.98 -31.01
CA LYS A 178 -13.06 11.84 -29.79
C LYS A 178 -14.47 11.36 -30.18
N PRO A 179 -14.79 10.04 -30.20
CA PRO A 179 -16.07 9.60 -30.71
C PRO A 179 -17.06 9.69 -29.55
N ALA A 180 -18.08 10.52 -29.68
CA ALA A 180 -19.17 10.55 -28.71
C ALA A 180 -19.75 9.12 -28.57
N GLY A 181 -19.65 8.52 -27.38
CA GLY A 181 -20.16 7.17 -27.07
C GLY A 181 -19.10 6.07 -26.90
N HIS A 182 -17.85 6.27 -27.33
CA HIS A 182 -16.82 5.22 -27.24
C HIS A 182 -16.41 4.91 -25.79
N LEU A 183 -16.22 5.94 -24.96
CA LEU A 183 -15.97 5.81 -23.51
C LEU A 183 -17.00 4.92 -22.79
N ARG A 184 -18.28 5.01 -23.17
CA ARG A 184 -19.33 4.18 -22.56
C ARG A 184 -19.12 2.70 -22.87
N VAL A 185 -18.77 2.38 -24.12
CA VAL A 185 -18.46 1.00 -24.54
C VAL A 185 -17.28 0.44 -23.76
N THR A 186 -16.24 1.26 -23.52
CA THR A 186 -15.08 0.87 -22.71
C THR A 186 -15.44 0.65 -21.24
N VAL A 187 -16.28 1.49 -20.64
CA VAL A 187 -16.73 1.29 -19.25
C VAL A 187 -17.53 -0.01 -19.11
N ASP A 188 -18.40 -0.32 -20.07
CA ASP A 188 -19.13 -1.59 -20.09
C ASP A 188 -18.20 -2.79 -20.29
N SER A 189 -17.15 -2.68 -21.11
CA SER A 189 -16.18 -3.77 -21.31
C SER A 189 -15.35 -4.06 -20.05
N ILE A 190 -14.93 -3.02 -19.31
CA ILE A 190 -14.28 -3.16 -18.01
C ILE A 190 -15.20 -3.91 -17.04
N TYR A 191 -16.47 -3.51 -16.94
CA TYR A 191 -17.44 -4.21 -16.10
C TYR A 191 -17.59 -5.68 -16.49
N GLN A 192 -17.74 -6.00 -17.79
CA GLN A 192 -17.83 -7.38 -18.24
C GLN A 192 -16.57 -8.20 -17.93
N SER A 193 -15.39 -7.59 -17.98
CA SER A 193 -14.14 -8.24 -17.58
C SER A 193 -14.13 -8.54 -16.08
N LEU A 194 -14.43 -7.54 -15.24
CA LEU A 194 -14.48 -7.71 -13.78
C LEU A 194 -15.55 -8.72 -13.36
N LYS A 195 -16.72 -8.69 -13.99
CA LYS A 195 -17.80 -9.65 -13.75
C LYS A 195 -17.37 -11.09 -14.03
N LYS A 196 -16.58 -11.34 -15.08
CA LYS A 196 -16.05 -12.69 -15.39
C LYS A 196 -14.98 -13.16 -14.39
N GLN A 197 -14.24 -12.22 -13.81
CA GLN A 197 -13.17 -12.52 -12.84
C GLN A 197 -13.67 -12.58 -11.39
N PHE A 198 -14.93 -12.19 -11.16
CA PHE A 198 -15.54 -12.15 -9.85
C PHE A 198 -15.66 -13.55 -9.25
N ASP A 199 -15.32 -13.66 -7.97
CA ASP A 199 -15.45 -14.89 -7.22
C ASP A 199 -16.85 -14.99 -6.61
N GLU A 200 -17.75 -15.73 -7.25
CA GLU A 200 -19.14 -15.88 -6.81
C GLU A 200 -19.30 -16.67 -5.49
N GLU A 201 -18.24 -17.36 -5.03
CA GLU A 201 -18.26 -18.18 -3.81
C GLU A 201 -17.75 -17.40 -2.58
N GLU A 202 -16.63 -16.70 -2.74
CA GLU A 202 -15.96 -15.99 -1.63
C GLU A 202 -15.91 -14.47 -1.79
N GLY A 203 -16.46 -13.91 -2.87
CA GLY A 203 -16.42 -12.48 -3.15
C GLY A 203 -15.03 -11.98 -3.52
N GLY A 204 -14.91 -10.74 -3.99
CA GLY A 204 -13.66 -10.19 -4.51
C GLY A 204 -13.23 -10.82 -5.84
N PHE A 205 -11.92 -10.84 -6.10
CA PHE A 205 -11.35 -11.24 -7.38
C PHE A 205 -10.14 -12.15 -7.19
N GLY A 206 -9.91 -13.06 -8.14
CA GLY A 206 -8.73 -13.91 -8.17
C GLY A 206 -8.75 -15.08 -7.18
N GLY A 207 -7.60 -15.77 -7.08
CA GLY A 207 -7.38 -16.91 -6.20
C GLY A 207 -6.56 -16.55 -4.95
N ALA A 208 -5.87 -17.53 -4.38
CA ALA A 208 -4.93 -17.35 -3.28
C ALA A 208 -3.50 -17.00 -3.79
N PRO A 209 -2.77 -16.06 -3.17
CA PRO A 209 -3.21 -15.14 -2.12
C PRO A 209 -4.20 -14.09 -2.66
N LYS A 210 -5.10 -13.61 -1.79
CA LYS A 210 -6.25 -12.78 -2.17
C LYS A 210 -6.21 -11.41 -1.51
N PHE A 211 -6.27 -10.36 -2.33
CA PHE A 211 -6.22 -8.96 -1.91
C PHE A 211 -7.61 -8.31 -2.01
N PRO A 212 -7.95 -7.32 -1.16
CA PRO A 212 -9.26 -6.67 -1.15
C PRO A 212 -9.73 -6.08 -2.49
N GLY A 213 -8.81 -5.65 -3.36
CA GLY A 213 -9.15 -5.14 -4.70
C GLY A 213 -10.05 -3.91 -4.66
N THR A 214 -9.84 -3.01 -3.70
CA THR A 214 -10.71 -1.86 -3.40
C THR A 214 -11.00 -0.97 -4.60
N MET A 215 -10.03 -0.77 -5.49
CA MET A 215 -10.19 0.05 -6.70
C MET A 215 -11.18 -0.58 -7.68
N ASN A 216 -11.11 -1.90 -7.88
CA ASN A 216 -12.07 -2.64 -8.71
C ASN A 216 -13.48 -2.62 -8.09
N LEU A 217 -13.59 -2.80 -6.77
CA LEU A 217 -14.87 -2.74 -6.07
C LEU A 217 -15.49 -1.34 -6.13
N ARG A 218 -14.67 -0.29 -5.97
CA ARG A 218 -15.13 1.09 -6.08
C ARG A 218 -15.53 1.44 -7.52
N PHE A 219 -14.85 0.90 -8.53
CA PHE A 219 -15.31 0.96 -9.91
C PHE A 219 -16.70 0.34 -10.08
N LEU A 220 -16.94 -0.86 -9.55
CA LEU A 220 -18.26 -1.50 -9.61
C LEU A 220 -19.35 -0.68 -8.90
N LEU A 221 -19.01 -0.04 -7.78
CA LEU A 221 -19.92 0.86 -7.06
C LEU A 221 -20.30 2.08 -7.93
N ASN A 222 -19.32 2.71 -8.57
CA ASN A 222 -19.54 3.81 -9.51
C ASN A 222 -20.33 3.35 -10.75
N TYR A 223 -20.02 2.16 -11.28
CA TYR A 223 -20.74 1.58 -12.41
C TYR A 223 -22.23 1.42 -12.07
N HIS A 224 -22.56 0.87 -10.90
CA HIS A 224 -23.92 0.82 -10.40
C HIS A 224 -24.57 2.21 -10.33
N HIS A 225 -23.88 3.21 -9.74
CA HIS A 225 -24.42 4.56 -9.61
C HIS A 225 -24.83 5.18 -10.97
N PHE A 226 -24.03 5.00 -12.01
CA PHE A 226 -24.29 5.58 -13.33
C PHE A 226 -25.22 4.76 -14.22
N THR A 227 -25.33 3.44 -14.01
CA THR A 227 -26.07 2.53 -14.90
C THR A 227 -27.33 1.93 -14.28
N GLY A 228 -27.41 1.88 -12.95
CA GLY A 228 -28.43 1.14 -12.22
C GLY A 228 -28.23 -0.38 -12.23
N ASP A 229 -27.06 -0.90 -12.61
CA ASP A 229 -26.80 -2.35 -12.59
C ASP A 229 -26.71 -2.87 -11.15
N GLU A 230 -27.72 -3.61 -10.70
CA GLU A 230 -27.81 -4.18 -9.35
C GLU A 230 -26.80 -5.30 -9.10
N GLN A 231 -26.33 -6.00 -10.14
CA GLN A 231 -25.33 -7.06 -9.99
C GLN A 231 -23.97 -6.48 -9.60
N ALA A 232 -23.59 -5.33 -10.18
CA ALA A 232 -22.39 -4.60 -9.78
C ALA A 232 -22.41 -4.24 -8.28
N LEU A 233 -23.53 -3.72 -7.77
CA LEU A 233 -23.69 -3.45 -6.33
C LEU A 233 -23.67 -4.74 -5.49
N ALA A 234 -24.32 -5.81 -5.96
CA ALA A 234 -24.33 -7.10 -5.26
C ALA A 234 -22.92 -7.67 -5.09
N HIS A 235 -22.06 -7.54 -6.12
CA HIS A 235 -20.66 -7.96 -6.06
C HIS A 235 -19.87 -7.18 -4.98
N VAL A 236 -20.07 -5.86 -4.90
CA VAL A 236 -19.43 -5.02 -3.86
C VAL A 236 -19.86 -5.46 -2.47
N ARG A 237 -21.18 -5.57 -2.23
CA ARG A 237 -21.74 -5.96 -0.94
C ARG A 237 -21.27 -7.35 -0.50
N PHE A 238 -21.26 -8.30 -1.42
CA PHE A 238 -20.83 -9.67 -1.14
C PHE A 238 -19.34 -9.72 -0.76
N SER A 239 -18.49 -8.99 -1.50
CA SER A 239 -17.05 -8.91 -1.23
C SER A 239 -16.76 -8.29 0.15
N LEU A 240 -17.37 -7.14 0.45
CA LEU A 240 -17.21 -6.49 1.74
C LEU A 240 -17.68 -7.40 2.88
N ARG A 241 -18.84 -8.03 2.74
CA ARG A 241 -19.37 -8.94 3.74
C ARG A 241 -18.43 -10.11 4.01
N LYS A 242 -17.92 -10.76 2.96
CA LYS A 242 -16.98 -11.88 3.07
C LYS A 242 -15.67 -11.50 3.75
N MET A 243 -15.14 -10.30 3.47
CA MET A 243 -13.95 -9.80 4.17
C MET A 243 -14.23 -9.49 5.64
N ILE A 244 -15.37 -8.85 5.95
CA ILE A 244 -15.76 -8.50 7.33
C ILE A 244 -16.03 -9.74 8.19
N GLU A 245 -16.62 -10.78 7.59
CA GLU A 245 -16.90 -12.05 8.25
C GLU A 245 -15.67 -12.98 8.25
N GLY A 246 -14.63 -12.70 7.47
CA GLY A 246 -13.39 -13.46 7.39
C GLY A 246 -12.41 -13.20 8.55
N GLY A 247 -11.31 -13.94 8.57
CA GLY A 247 -10.18 -13.71 9.47
C GLY A 247 -9.25 -12.57 9.04
N ILE A 248 -9.39 -12.08 7.78
CA ILE A 248 -8.72 -10.85 7.33
C ILE A 248 -9.13 -9.61 8.14
N TYR A 249 -10.35 -9.60 8.68
CA TYR A 249 -10.81 -8.59 9.60
C TYR A 249 -10.56 -9.01 11.06
N ASP A 250 -9.90 -8.15 11.84
CA ASP A 250 -9.66 -8.42 13.26
C ASP A 250 -10.96 -8.30 14.06
N GLN A 251 -11.59 -9.45 14.30
CA GLN A 251 -12.89 -9.59 14.95
C GLN A 251 -12.97 -9.04 16.39
N LEU A 252 -11.83 -8.76 17.04
CA LEU A 252 -11.78 -8.16 18.38
C LEU A 252 -11.40 -6.69 18.33
N GLY A 253 -10.35 -6.37 17.58
CA GLY A 253 -9.70 -5.07 17.63
C GLY A 253 -10.16 -4.10 16.56
N GLY A 254 -10.80 -4.57 15.50
CA GLY A 254 -11.06 -3.82 14.28
C GLY A 254 -9.82 -3.71 13.38
N GLY A 255 -10.05 -3.21 12.17
CA GLY A 255 -9.03 -3.08 11.14
C GLY A 255 -8.74 -4.37 10.39
N PHE A 256 -8.33 -4.20 9.14
CA PHE A 256 -8.05 -5.27 8.20
C PHE A 256 -6.56 -5.52 8.08
N ALA A 257 -6.20 -6.80 7.99
CA ALA A 257 -4.91 -7.23 7.47
C ALA A 257 -4.85 -6.95 5.96
N ARG A 258 -3.63 -6.85 5.42
CA ARG A 258 -3.38 -6.45 4.03
C ARG A 258 -4.00 -7.39 3.00
N TYR A 259 -3.88 -8.70 3.23
CA TYR A 259 -4.40 -9.72 2.34
C TYR A 259 -4.60 -11.05 3.08
N ALA A 260 -5.30 -11.98 2.44
CA ALA A 260 -5.44 -13.35 2.91
C ALA A 260 -4.56 -14.29 2.09
N VAL A 261 -3.87 -15.23 2.74
CA VAL A 261 -3.07 -16.25 2.05
C VAL A 261 -3.95 -17.32 1.40
N ASP A 262 -5.21 -17.45 1.84
CA ASP A 262 -6.21 -18.33 1.26
C ASP A 262 -7.30 -17.57 0.48
N LYS A 263 -8.15 -18.32 -0.23
CA LYS A 263 -9.22 -17.75 -1.08
C LYS A 263 -10.44 -17.28 -0.26
N ALA A 264 -10.68 -17.87 0.90
CA ALA A 264 -11.89 -17.68 1.72
C ALA A 264 -11.75 -16.55 2.76
N TRP A 265 -10.69 -15.76 2.69
CA TRP A 265 -10.40 -14.64 3.60
C TRP A 265 -10.18 -15.07 5.06
N LEU A 266 -9.85 -16.34 5.32
CA LEU A 266 -9.73 -16.88 6.67
C LEU A 266 -8.36 -16.63 7.28
N VAL A 267 -7.29 -16.86 6.52
CA VAL A 267 -5.91 -16.82 7.00
C VAL A 267 -5.28 -15.52 6.50
N PRO A 268 -5.15 -14.48 7.35
CA PRO A 268 -4.51 -13.24 6.95
C PRO A 268 -2.99 -13.42 6.85
N HIS A 269 -2.37 -12.60 6.02
CA HIS A 269 -1.01 -12.15 6.26
C HIS A 269 -1.10 -10.97 7.23
N PHE A 270 -0.87 -11.21 8.53
CA PHE A 270 -1.37 -10.40 9.66
C PHE A 270 -0.90 -8.93 9.74
N GLU A 271 -0.06 -8.51 8.80
CA GLU A 271 0.35 -7.13 8.55
C GLU A 271 -0.88 -6.22 8.35
N LYS A 272 -0.91 -5.08 9.03
CA LYS A 272 -1.97 -4.06 8.86
C LYS A 272 -1.36 -2.76 8.34
N MET A 273 -1.76 -2.39 7.13
CA MET A 273 -1.30 -1.16 6.49
C MET A 273 -2.34 -0.04 6.62
N LEU A 274 -1.86 1.20 6.78
CA LEU A 274 -2.74 2.36 6.88
C LEU A 274 -3.59 2.55 5.62
N TYR A 275 -2.98 2.42 4.44
CA TYR A 275 -3.66 2.67 3.17
C TYR A 275 -4.76 1.64 2.88
N ASP A 276 -4.57 0.36 3.21
CA ASP A 276 -5.59 -0.68 3.01
C ASP A 276 -6.84 -0.37 3.84
N ASN A 277 -6.63 0.01 5.11
CA ASN A 277 -7.71 0.40 6.01
C ASN A 277 -8.38 1.70 5.56
N ALA A 278 -7.63 2.69 5.07
CA ALA A 278 -8.20 3.91 4.51
C ALA A 278 -9.13 3.62 3.31
N LEU A 279 -8.64 2.84 2.34
CA LEU A 279 -9.38 2.50 1.13
C LEU A 279 -10.62 1.66 1.42
N LEU A 280 -10.53 0.71 2.36
CA LEU A 280 -11.68 -0.09 2.80
C LEU A 280 -12.72 0.76 3.56
N VAL A 281 -12.30 1.64 4.47
CA VAL A 281 -13.23 2.56 5.16
C VAL A 281 -13.97 3.44 4.16
N GLN A 282 -13.26 4.01 3.18
CA GLN A 282 -13.89 4.81 2.14
C GLN A 282 -14.91 3.99 1.34
N LEU A 283 -14.54 2.79 0.86
CA LEU A 283 -15.44 1.93 0.10
C LEU A 283 -16.67 1.52 0.91
N MET A 284 -16.49 1.17 2.18
CA MET A 284 -17.60 0.83 3.08
C MET A 284 -18.51 2.03 3.33
N ALA A 285 -17.95 3.23 3.52
CA ALA A 285 -18.72 4.45 3.75
C ALA A 285 -19.57 4.82 2.52
N GLU A 286 -18.98 4.79 1.33
CA GLU A 286 -19.69 5.02 0.05
C GLU A 286 -20.78 3.95 -0.17
N THR A 287 -20.50 2.68 0.14
CA THR A 287 -21.49 1.59 0.03
C THR A 287 -22.60 1.73 1.08
N TYR A 288 -22.29 2.16 2.30
CA TYR A 288 -23.27 2.40 3.36
C TYR A 288 -24.23 3.53 2.98
N GLN A 289 -23.75 4.61 2.37
CA GLN A 289 -24.62 5.70 1.89
C GLN A 289 -25.73 5.18 0.95
N LEU A 290 -25.43 4.19 0.12
CA LEU A 290 -26.39 3.61 -0.82
C LEU A 290 -27.29 2.54 -0.20
N THR A 291 -26.75 1.73 0.71
CA THR A 291 -27.41 0.49 1.17
C THR A 291 -27.98 0.58 2.58
N GLN A 292 -27.47 1.50 3.40
CA GLN A 292 -27.74 1.63 4.83
C GLN A 292 -27.52 0.31 5.60
N ASP A 293 -26.58 -0.53 5.14
CA ASP A 293 -26.27 -1.83 5.73
C ASP A 293 -25.61 -1.67 7.11
N PRO A 294 -26.24 -2.11 8.23
CA PRO A 294 -25.71 -1.91 9.57
C PRO A 294 -24.34 -2.55 9.81
N LEU A 295 -24.02 -3.64 9.10
CA LEU A 295 -22.73 -4.31 9.20
C LEU A 295 -21.59 -3.38 8.74
N LEU A 296 -21.82 -2.61 7.67
CA LEU A 296 -20.84 -1.65 7.16
C LEU A 296 -20.63 -0.50 8.16
N LEU A 297 -21.72 0.06 8.71
CA LEU A 297 -21.62 1.13 9.71
C LEU A 297 -20.82 0.69 10.95
N GLN A 298 -21.12 -0.51 11.47
CA GLN A 298 -20.40 -1.07 12.60
C GLN A 298 -18.91 -1.25 12.27
N THR A 299 -18.60 -1.83 11.11
CA THR A 299 -17.21 -2.09 10.71
C THR A 299 -16.42 -0.79 10.50
N ILE A 300 -17.04 0.25 9.94
CA ILE A 300 -16.42 1.59 9.81
C ILE A 300 -16.03 2.12 11.20
N ARG A 301 -16.96 2.11 12.16
CA ARG A 301 -16.71 2.56 13.54
C ARG A 301 -15.60 1.78 14.21
N GLU A 302 -15.64 0.45 14.14
CA GLU A 302 -14.63 -0.44 14.72
C GLU A 302 -13.25 -0.23 14.08
N THR A 303 -13.20 -0.06 12.75
CA THR A 303 -11.95 0.18 12.02
C THR A 303 -11.35 1.55 12.34
N LEU A 304 -12.16 2.62 12.39
CA LEU A 304 -11.65 3.95 12.76
C LEU A 304 -11.25 4.01 14.24
N THR A 305 -11.95 3.28 15.12
CA THR A 305 -11.52 3.11 16.52
C THR A 305 -10.19 2.38 16.61
N PHE A 306 -9.94 1.37 15.76
CA PHE A 306 -8.63 0.73 15.63
C PHE A 306 -7.56 1.74 15.19
N ILE A 307 -7.82 2.54 14.15
CA ILE A 307 -6.88 3.55 13.66
C ILE A 307 -6.50 4.54 14.77
N GLU A 308 -7.49 5.07 15.50
CA GLU A 308 -7.25 6.00 16.61
C GLU A 308 -6.46 5.37 17.76
N ARG A 309 -6.75 4.12 18.09
CA ARG A 309 -6.12 3.41 19.21
C ARG A 309 -4.70 2.96 18.91
N GLU A 310 -4.43 2.51 17.68
CA GLU A 310 -3.23 1.76 17.31
C GLU A 310 -2.29 2.51 16.36
N MET A 311 -2.86 3.35 15.49
CA MET A 311 -2.12 3.94 14.36
C MET A 311 -2.09 5.47 14.40
N MET A 312 -2.69 6.13 15.39
CA MET A 312 -2.70 7.59 15.46
C MET A 312 -1.55 8.12 16.32
N SER A 313 -0.75 9.01 15.73
CA SER A 313 0.24 9.80 16.46
C SER A 313 -0.45 10.85 17.33
N PRO A 314 0.05 11.14 18.55
CA PRO A 314 -0.44 12.26 19.36
C PRO A 314 -0.30 13.62 18.65
N GLU A 315 0.51 13.73 17.61
CA GLU A 315 0.70 14.96 16.81
C GLU A 315 -0.43 15.19 15.79
N GLY A 316 -1.24 14.16 15.48
CA GLY A 316 -2.35 14.24 14.52
C GLY A 316 -2.13 13.50 13.21
N GLY A 317 -0.91 13.03 12.94
CA GLY A 317 -0.63 12.11 11.85
C GLY A 317 -1.00 10.66 12.18
N PHE A 318 -0.94 9.78 11.18
CA PHE A 318 -1.16 8.34 11.29
C PHE A 318 0.12 7.58 10.90
N TYR A 319 0.47 6.59 11.70
CA TYR A 319 1.57 5.67 11.49
C TYR A 319 1.34 4.75 10.29
N ALA A 320 2.42 4.27 9.70
CA ALA A 320 2.40 3.58 8.41
C ALA A 320 1.79 2.17 8.51
N ALA A 321 2.27 1.35 9.45
CA ALA A 321 1.91 -0.06 9.50
C ALA A 321 2.14 -0.72 10.86
N LEU A 322 1.48 -1.85 11.06
CA LEU A 322 1.80 -2.85 12.09
C LEU A 322 2.34 -4.12 11.42
N ASP A 323 3.40 -4.66 11.98
CA ASP A 323 4.04 -5.90 11.54
C ASP A 323 3.09 -7.11 11.63
N ALA A 324 3.35 -8.12 10.81
CA ALA A 324 2.66 -9.41 10.90
C ALA A 324 3.18 -10.25 12.07
N ASP A 325 4.47 -10.11 12.39
CA ASP A 325 5.17 -10.91 13.38
C ASP A 325 5.08 -10.29 14.78
N SER A 326 4.89 -11.14 15.78
CA SER A 326 5.12 -10.82 17.20
C SER A 326 5.93 -11.93 17.84
N GLU A 327 6.99 -11.57 18.57
CA GLU A 327 7.98 -12.52 19.10
C GLU A 327 8.63 -13.39 18.02
N GLY A 328 8.74 -12.90 16.78
CA GLY A 328 9.29 -13.65 15.63
C GLY A 328 8.36 -14.70 15.05
N GLU A 329 7.08 -14.71 15.45
CA GLU A 329 6.05 -15.62 14.94
C GLU A 329 4.90 -14.81 14.32
N GLU A 330 4.57 -15.10 13.06
CA GLU A 330 3.49 -14.44 12.33
C GLU A 330 2.13 -14.69 13.03
N GLY A 331 1.34 -13.63 13.23
CA GLY A 331 -0.04 -13.75 13.71
C GLY A 331 -0.21 -14.11 15.18
N LYS A 332 0.87 -14.45 15.91
CA LYS A 332 0.85 -14.87 17.32
C LYS A 332 0.06 -13.93 18.23
N PHE A 333 0.14 -12.63 17.98
CA PHE A 333 -0.61 -11.62 18.73
C PHE A 333 -2.13 -11.78 18.59
N TYR A 334 -2.62 -12.22 17.43
CA TYR A 334 -4.02 -12.17 17.02
C TYR A 334 -4.80 -13.49 17.21
N VAL A 335 -4.11 -14.64 17.24
CA VAL A 335 -4.72 -15.99 17.30
C VAL A 335 -5.00 -16.47 18.73
N TRP A 336 -5.87 -17.48 18.88
CA TRP A 336 -6.37 -17.92 20.17
C TRP A 336 -6.42 -19.43 20.34
N ASP A 337 -6.03 -19.89 21.53
CA ASP A 337 -6.37 -21.22 22.00
C ASP A 337 -7.81 -21.23 22.52
N LYS A 338 -8.58 -22.27 22.19
CA LYS A 338 -9.94 -22.41 22.73
C LYS A 338 -9.95 -22.45 24.26
N ALA A 339 -8.97 -23.11 24.87
CA ALA A 339 -8.87 -23.20 26.33
C ALA A 339 -8.65 -21.83 26.99
N GLU A 340 -7.94 -20.91 26.31
CA GLU A 340 -7.76 -19.53 26.76
C GLU A 340 -9.09 -18.77 26.73
N ILE A 341 -9.85 -18.90 25.65
CA ILE A 341 -11.18 -18.27 25.52
C ILE A 341 -12.15 -18.84 26.57
N ASP A 342 -12.18 -20.16 26.74
CA ASP A 342 -13.03 -20.83 27.73
C ASP A 342 -12.72 -20.35 29.16
N ALA A 343 -11.44 -20.22 29.50
CA ALA A 343 -11.02 -19.73 30.80
C ALA A 343 -11.38 -18.24 31.02
N ALA A 344 -11.30 -17.42 29.96
CA ALA A 344 -11.60 -16.00 30.01
C ALA A 344 -13.10 -15.70 30.13
N LEU A 345 -13.93 -16.41 29.37
CA LEU A 345 -15.37 -16.12 29.23
C LEU A 345 -16.26 -17.03 30.09
N GLY A 346 -15.73 -18.15 30.59
CA GLY A 346 -16.48 -19.07 31.44
C GLY A 346 -17.75 -19.59 30.74
N VAL A 347 -18.91 -19.40 31.37
CA VAL A 347 -20.21 -19.87 30.84
C VAL A 347 -20.57 -19.23 29.49
N GLU A 348 -20.03 -18.05 29.19
CA GLU A 348 -20.30 -17.33 27.96
C GLU A 348 -19.46 -17.83 26.77
N ALA A 349 -18.45 -18.66 27.03
CA ALA A 349 -17.52 -19.13 26.01
C ALA A 349 -18.19 -20.00 24.94
N ALA A 350 -19.21 -20.79 25.29
CA ALA A 350 -19.82 -21.73 24.35
C ALA A 350 -20.45 -21.03 23.14
N VAL A 351 -21.24 -19.98 23.37
CA VAL A 351 -21.87 -19.21 22.30
C VAL A 351 -20.87 -18.32 21.56
N PHE A 352 -19.86 -17.79 22.28
CA PHE A 352 -18.77 -17.03 21.66
C PHE A 352 -17.98 -17.91 20.68
N ASN A 353 -17.63 -19.13 21.08
CA ASN A 353 -16.90 -20.08 20.24
C ASN A 353 -17.70 -20.49 19.00
N ASP A 354 -19.00 -20.74 19.12
CA ASP A 354 -19.87 -21.08 17.97
C ASP A 354 -19.98 -19.89 16.99
N PHE A 355 -20.17 -18.68 17.51
CA PHE A 355 -20.23 -17.48 16.66
C PHE A 355 -18.90 -17.21 15.95
N TYR A 356 -17.77 -17.40 16.64
CA TYR A 356 -16.44 -17.06 16.13
C TYR A 356 -15.67 -18.21 15.46
N GLY A 357 -16.32 -19.35 15.23
CA GLY A 357 -15.70 -20.50 14.56
C GLY A 357 -14.55 -21.15 15.34
N VAL A 358 -14.56 -21.05 16.67
CA VAL A 358 -13.49 -21.55 17.54
C VAL A 358 -13.67 -23.03 17.83
N SER A 359 -12.62 -23.81 17.61
CA SER A 359 -12.59 -25.25 17.90
C SER A 359 -11.33 -25.66 18.68
N THR A 360 -11.37 -26.83 19.31
CA THR A 360 -10.20 -27.38 20.01
C THR A 360 -9.07 -27.75 19.05
N ALA A 361 -9.38 -28.07 17.79
CA ALA A 361 -8.38 -28.39 16.77
C ALA A 361 -7.75 -27.14 16.12
N GLY A 362 -8.31 -25.96 16.39
CA GLY A 362 -7.97 -24.75 15.64
C GLY A 362 -8.61 -24.72 14.25
N ASN A 363 -8.43 -23.60 13.56
CA ASN A 363 -8.72 -23.43 12.14
C ASN A 363 -7.48 -23.00 11.33
N TRP A 364 -6.34 -22.81 12.02
CA TRP A 364 -5.03 -22.55 11.42
C TRP A 364 -3.94 -23.03 12.38
N GLU A 365 -3.08 -23.97 11.95
CA GLU A 365 -1.90 -24.44 12.71
C GLU A 365 -2.15 -24.85 14.18
N GLY A 366 -3.34 -25.37 14.49
CA GLY A 366 -3.71 -25.80 15.85
C GLY A 366 -4.28 -24.69 16.74
N VAL A 367 -4.28 -23.44 16.26
CA VAL A 367 -4.87 -22.27 16.91
C VAL A 367 -6.07 -21.73 16.12
N ASN A 368 -6.80 -20.78 16.71
CA ASN A 368 -8.00 -20.21 16.10
C ASN A 368 -7.78 -18.77 15.68
N ILE A 369 -8.02 -18.49 14.41
CA ILE A 369 -8.30 -17.16 13.87
C ILE A 369 -9.80 -16.95 14.02
N LEU A 370 -10.21 -15.89 14.72
CA LEU A 370 -11.63 -15.59 14.88
C LEU A 370 -12.22 -15.15 13.53
N ASN A 371 -13.34 -15.75 13.15
CA ASN A 371 -14.11 -15.40 11.94
C ASN A 371 -15.62 -15.54 12.23
N ARG A 372 -16.51 -15.20 11.31
CA ARG A 372 -17.97 -15.31 11.48
C ARG A 372 -18.54 -16.30 10.45
N PRO A 373 -18.40 -17.62 10.65
CA PRO A 373 -18.81 -18.62 9.66
C PRO A 373 -20.33 -18.75 9.52
N ARG A 374 -21.09 -18.21 10.46
CA ARG A 374 -22.56 -18.28 10.50
C ARG A 374 -23.15 -16.90 10.80
N PRO A 375 -24.31 -16.55 10.21
CA PRO A 375 -25.06 -15.35 10.58
C PRO A 375 -25.45 -15.29 12.06
N LEU A 376 -25.53 -14.08 12.62
CA LEU A 376 -25.88 -13.81 14.02
C LEU A 376 -27.23 -14.41 14.44
N ASP A 377 -28.25 -14.29 13.57
CA ASP A 377 -29.59 -14.82 13.79
C ASP A 377 -29.60 -16.35 13.89
N ALA A 378 -28.84 -17.03 13.02
CA ALA A 378 -28.71 -18.48 13.05
C ALA A 378 -28.02 -18.99 14.34
N VAL A 379 -27.05 -18.25 14.87
CA VAL A 379 -26.40 -18.60 16.15
C VAL A 379 -27.33 -18.27 17.32
N ALA A 380 -28.02 -17.13 17.30
CA ALA A 380 -28.98 -16.77 18.33
C ALA A 380 -30.08 -17.84 18.47
N GLU A 381 -30.65 -18.30 17.35
CA GLU A 381 -31.64 -19.38 17.32
C GLU A 381 -31.08 -20.68 17.90
N ALA A 382 -29.87 -21.09 17.52
CA ALA A 382 -29.24 -22.32 18.00
C ALA A 382 -29.00 -22.35 19.51
N HIS A 383 -28.80 -21.18 20.13
CA HIS A 383 -28.61 -21.03 21.59
C HIS A 383 -29.88 -20.58 22.32
N GLY A 384 -31.02 -20.44 21.63
CA GLY A 384 -32.29 -20.03 22.24
C GLY A 384 -32.28 -18.60 22.78
N MET A 385 -31.50 -17.71 22.16
CA MET A 385 -31.32 -16.31 22.55
C MET A 385 -31.97 -15.36 21.55
N SER A 386 -32.26 -14.13 21.97
CA SER A 386 -32.53 -13.07 21.00
C SER A 386 -31.23 -12.58 20.35
N THR A 387 -31.30 -12.02 19.15
CA THR A 387 -30.12 -11.43 18.48
C THR A 387 -29.50 -10.29 19.29
N ALA A 388 -30.33 -9.52 20.01
CA ALA A 388 -29.86 -8.43 20.87
C ALA A 388 -29.10 -8.96 22.10
N ASP A 389 -29.60 -10.01 22.75
CA ASP A 389 -28.92 -10.62 23.90
C ASP A 389 -27.60 -11.27 23.47
N LEU A 390 -27.60 -11.94 22.32
CA LEU A 390 -26.37 -12.50 21.75
C LEU A 390 -25.35 -11.40 21.46
N GLU A 391 -25.76 -10.31 20.82
CA GLU A 391 -24.85 -9.20 20.49
C GLU A 391 -24.26 -8.54 21.76
N ASP A 392 -25.05 -8.36 22.82
CA ASP A 392 -24.55 -7.85 24.11
C ASP A 392 -23.51 -8.79 24.74
N GLN A 393 -23.78 -10.10 24.71
CA GLN A 393 -22.84 -11.11 25.21
C GLN A 393 -21.56 -11.17 24.37
N LEU A 394 -21.65 -11.11 23.05
CA LEU A 394 -20.49 -11.06 22.17
C LEU A 394 -19.66 -9.79 22.38
N ASN A 395 -20.30 -8.63 22.61
CA ASN A 395 -19.61 -7.37 22.93
C ASN A 395 -18.78 -7.48 24.21
N LYS A 396 -19.35 -8.05 25.29
CA LYS A 396 -18.63 -8.30 26.54
C LYS A 396 -17.46 -9.28 26.35
N GLY A 397 -17.68 -10.33 25.57
CA GLY A 397 -16.65 -11.30 25.20
C GLY A 397 -15.50 -10.64 24.43
N ARG A 398 -15.81 -9.85 23.39
CA ARG A 398 -14.83 -9.08 22.62
C ARG A 398 -14.00 -8.16 23.50
N ALA A 399 -14.64 -7.39 24.38
CA ALA A 399 -13.96 -6.49 25.30
C ALA A 399 -13.02 -7.23 26.27
N THR A 400 -13.47 -8.37 26.81
CA THR A 400 -12.68 -9.20 27.72
C THR A 400 -11.45 -9.78 27.03
N LEU A 401 -11.63 -10.37 25.84
CA LEU A 401 -10.52 -10.93 25.07
C LEU A 401 -9.57 -9.83 24.56
N LEU A 402 -10.08 -8.68 24.14
CA LEU A 402 -9.23 -7.56 23.72
C LEU A 402 -8.34 -7.06 24.89
N ALA A 403 -8.89 -6.98 26.11
CA ALA A 403 -8.13 -6.62 27.31
C ALA A 403 -7.07 -7.69 27.69
N LEU A 404 -7.34 -8.97 27.42
CA LEU A 404 -6.34 -10.03 27.57
C LEU A 404 -5.25 -9.93 26.50
N ARG A 405 -5.62 -9.74 25.23
CA ARG A 405 -4.70 -9.59 24.11
C ARG A 405 -3.76 -8.41 24.30
N ALA A 406 -4.24 -7.32 24.88
CA ALA A 406 -3.43 -6.13 25.17
C ALA A 406 -2.23 -6.39 26.12
N LYS A 407 -2.19 -7.54 26.81
CA LYS A 407 -1.06 -7.95 27.66
C LYS A 407 0.02 -8.75 26.91
N ARG A 408 -0.26 -9.18 25.68
CA ARG A 408 0.69 -9.91 24.83
C ARG A 408 1.74 -8.94 24.28
N ILE A 409 2.88 -9.48 23.85
CA ILE A 409 3.87 -8.69 23.10
C ILE A 409 3.23 -8.25 21.80
N ARG A 410 3.29 -6.95 21.52
CA ARG A 410 2.66 -6.36 20.34
C ARG A 410 3.54 -6.58 19.11
N PRO A 411 2.94 -6.65 17.91
CA PRO A 411 3.70 -6.54 16.67
C PRO A 411 4.46 -5.21 16.61
N GLY A 412 5.54 -5.18 15.83
CA GLY A 412 6.30 -3.95 15.58
C GLY A 412 5.42 -2.87 14.96
N LEU A 413 5.57 -1.63 15.41
CA LEU A 413 4.92 -0.47 14.81
C LEU A 413 5.92 0.23 13.88
N ASP A 414 5.60 0.35 12.59
CA ASP A 414 6.26 1.32 11.73
C ASP A 414 5.62 2.69 11.97
N ASP A 415 6.26 3.44 12.86
CA ASP A 415 5.79 4.74 13.34
C ASP A 415 6.25 5.92 12.48
N LYS A 416 6.70 5.66 11.23
CA LYS A 416 6.82 6.73 10.24
C LYS A 416 5.46 7.17 9.74
N ILE A 417 5.37 8.44 9.34
CA ILE A 417 4.15 9.06 8.85
C ILE A 417 4.41 9.45 7.40
N LEU A 418 3.70 8.82 6.46
CA LEU A 418 3.82 9.09 5.03
C LEU A 418 2.70 10.02 4.57
N LEU A 419 3.05 11.05 3.79
CA LEU A 419 2.11 12.10 3.37
C LEU A 419 0.96 11.52 2.54
N ASN A 420 1.26 10.73 1.51
CA ASN A 420 0.27 10.04 0.69
C ASN A 420 -0.70 9.18 1.53
N TRP A 421 -0.23 8.28 2.39
CA TRP A 421 -1.10 7.37 3.14
C TRP A 421 -1.96 8.10 4.17
N ASN A 422 -1.42 9.17 4.76
CA ASN A 422 -2.18 10.03 5.64
C ASN A 422 -3.27 10.79 4.89
N ALA A 423 -2.99 11.27 3.68
CA ALA A 423 -4.00 11.91 2.86
C ALA A 423 -5.13 10.93 2.46
N LEU A 424 -4.82 9.67 2.16
CA LEU A 424 -5.84 8.62 1.97
C LEU A 424 -6.67 8.41 3.23
N MET A 425 -6.05 8.32 4.41
CA MET A 425 -6.80 8.16 5.66
C MET A 425 -7.65 9.40 5.98
N CYS A 426 -7.13 10.61 5.77
CA CYS A 426 -7.91 11.84 5.86
C CYS A 426 -9.15 11.79 4.96
N ARG A 427 -9.00 11.30 3.73
CA ARG A 427 -10.12 11.10 2.80
C ARG A 427 -11.12 10.06 3.32
N ALA A 428 -10.65 8.98 3.93
CA ALA A 428 -11.49 7.96 4.55
C ALA A 428 -12.31 8.52 5.72
N TYR A 429 -11.73 9.34 6.59
CA TYR A 429 -12.46 10.04 7.66
C TYR A 429 -13.50 11.02 7.09
N VAL A 430 -13.19 11.75 6.01
CA VAL A 430 -14.18 12.60 5.32
C VAL A 430 -15.33 11.75 4.78
N ALA A 431 -15.04 10.60 4.16
CA ALA A 431 -16.07 9.69 3.66
C ALA A 431 -16.95 9.14 4.80
N ALA A 432 -16.35 8.74 5.91
CA ALA A 432 -17.06 8.28 7.10
C ALA A 432 -17.95 9.38 7.71
N TYR A 433 -17.46 10.62 7.82
CA TYR A 433 -18.29 11.76 8.25
C TYR A 433 -19.47 11.96 7.30
N ASN A 434 -19.24 11.99 5.99
CA ASN A 434 -20.31 12.17 5.00
C ASN A 434 -21.37 11.05 5.05
N ALA A 435 -20.95 9.84 5.42
CA ALA A 435 -21.82 8.68 5.50
C ALA A 435 -22.64 8.62 6.81
N THR A 436 -22.07 9.12 7.92
CA THR A 436 -22.61 8.89 9.28
C THR A 436 -23.09 10.16 9.99
N GLY A 437 -22.53 11.32 9.62
CA GLY A 437 -22.73 12.59 10.33
C GLY A 437 -22.01 12.68 11.69
N GLU A 438 -21.11 11.74 12.02
CA GLU A 438 -20.39 11.76 13.29
C GLU A 438 -19.28 12.80 13.31
N GLU A 439 -19.47 13.88 14.09
CA GLU A 439 -18.56 15.04 14.12
C GLU A 439 -17.11 14.68 14.51
N ALA A 440 -16.91 13.65 15.33
CA ALA A 440 -15.57 13.18 15.69
C ALA A 440 -14.73 12.82 14.46
N TYR A 441 -15.33 12.25 13.40
CA TYR A 441 -14.61 11.95 12.17
C TYR A 441 -14.17 13.21 11.42
N ARG A 442 -15.01 14.24 11.43
CA ARG A 442 -14.69 15.55 10.86
C ARG A 442 -13.54 16.21 11.62
N GLU A 443 -13.57 16.17 12.94
CA GLU A 443 -12.50 16.71 13.79
C GLU A 443 -11.16 15.99 13.56
N THR A 444 -11.17 14.66 13.48
CA THR A 444 -9.97 13.87 13.20
C THR A 444 -9.41 14.13 11.80
N ALA A 445 -10.26 14.24 10.77
CA ALA A 445 -9.82 14.61 9.42
C ALA A 445 -9.15 15.99 9.39
N LEU A 446 -9.74 16.98 10.07
CA LEU A 446 -9.18 18.34 10.13
C LEU A 446 -7.85 18.37 10.88
N ARG A 447 -7.75 17.66 12.01
CA ARG A 447 -6.51 17.54 12.78
C ARG A 447 -5.40 16.92 11.94
N ASN A 448 -5.69 15.84 11.21
CA ASN A 448 -4.71 15.21 10.33
C ASN A 448 -4.28 16.16 9.22
N LEU A 449 -5.23 16.79 8.51
CA LEU A 449 -4.90 17.70 7.42
C LEU A 449 -4.05 18.89 7.89
N HIS A 450 -4.33 19.46 9.06
CA HIS A 450 -3.50 20.53 9.64
C HIS A 450 -2.09 20.03 9.95
N PHE A 451 -1.96 18.84 10.55
CA PHE A 451 -0.65 18.22 10.76
C PHE A 451 0.14 18.07 9.45
N LEU A 452 -0.50 17.61 8.36
CA LEU A 452 0.16 17.46 7.06
C LEU A 452 0.65 18.79 6.48
N LEU A 453 -0.22 19.81 6.48
CA LEU A 453 0.09 21.14 5.95
C LEU A 453 1.15 21.90 6.76
N ASP A 454 1.28 21.59 8.06
CA ASP A 454 2.25 22.26 8.93
C ASP A 454 3.63 21.57 8.91
N ASN A 455 3.68 20.24 8.76
CA ASN A 455 4.90 19.47 9.01
C ASN A 455 5.61 18.95 7.76
N PHE A 456 4.92 18.84 6.62
CA PHE A 456 5.53 18.30 5.38
C PHE A 456 6.03 19.40 4.44
N VAL A 457 5.94 20.68 4.80
CA VAL A 457 6.38 21.76 3.91
C VAL A 457 7.91 21.80 3.82
N LYS A 458 8.44 21.53 2.62
CA LYS A 458 9.87 21.68 2.31
C LYS A 458 10.24 23.12 1.98
N ASP A 459 9.41 23.77 1.16
CA ASP A 459 9.63 25.15 0.74
C ASP A 459 8.29 25.89 0.61
N PRO A 460 7.95 26.81 1.55
CA PRO A 460 6.70 27.56 1.51
C PRO A 460 6.55 28.45 0.27
N GLN A 461 7.64 28.87 -0.38
CA GLN A 461 7.57 29.74 -1.55
C GLN A 461 7.18 28.96 -2.81
N THR A 462 7.75 27.77 -2.97
CA THR A 462 7.46 26.92 -4.14
C THR A 462 6.29 25.98 -3.91
N GLY A 463 5.95 25.69 -2.65
CA GLY A 463 4.97 24.67 -2.30
C GLY A 463 5.50 23.25 -2.29
N ALA A 464 6.81 23.06 -2.44
CA ALA A 464 7.40 21.74 -2.39
C ALA A 464 7.15 21.10 -1.02
N LEU A 465 6.78 19.83 -1.04
CA LEU A 465 6.53 19.02 0.15
C LEU A 465 7.59 17.93 0.30
N TYR A 466 7.69 17.42 1.52
CA TYR A 466 8.39 16.19 1.86
C TYR A 466 7.44 14.98 1.80
N HIS A 467 8.00 13.78 1.72
CA HIS A 467 7.24 12.53 1.63
C HIS A 467 7.02 11.85 2.98
N THR A 468 8.08 11.74 3.79
CA THR A 468 8.04 11.04 5.09
C THR A 468 8.27 12.01 6.24
N TYR A 469 7.67 11.72 7.38
CA TYR A 469 7.88 12.41 8.64
C TYR A 469 8.15 11.39 9.74
N LYS A 470 9.23 11.61 10.49
CA LYS A 470 9.59 10.77 11.63
C LYS A 470 10.30 11.60 12.69
N SER A 471 9.88 11.45 13.95
CA SER A 471 10.54 12.02 15.13
C SER A 471 10.84 13.53 14.99
N GLY A 472 9.83 14.32 14.58
CA GLY A 472 9.98 15.77 14.46
C GLY A 472 10.58 16.27 13.14
N LYS A 473 10.89 15.38 12.19
CA LYS A 473 11.61 15.73 10.97
C LYS A 473 10.95 15.13 9.73
N ALA A 474 10.64 15.99 8.77
CA ALA A 474 10.23 15.58 7.43
C ALA A 474 11.46 15.43 6.50
N THR A 475 11.45 14.40 5.67
CA THR A 475 12.54 14.08 4.73
C THR A 475 12.01 13.51 3.41
N TYR A 476 12.90 13.45 2.42
CA TYR A 476 12.68 13.02 1.03
C TYR A 476 11.64 13.84 0.26
N ASP A 477 11.92 14.12 -0.99
CA ASP A 477 11.03 14.95 -1.80
C ASP A 477 9.71 14.22 -2.05
N ALA A 478 8.60 14.93 -1.91
CA ALA A 478 7.28 14.39 -2.20
C ALA A 478 7.15 13.93 -3.66
N PHE A 479 6.45 12.82 -3.84
CA PHE A 479 6.15 12.18 -5.12
C PHE A 479 4.76 12.59 -5.62
N LEU A 480 4.43 12.21 -6.85
CA LEU A 480 3.13 12.52 -7.46
C LEU A 480 1.96 12.09 -6.56
N ASP A 481 2.04 10.91 -5.97
CA ASP A 481 0.99 10.34 -5.12
C ASP A 481 0.73 11.20 -3.88
N ASP A 482 1.78 11.76 -3.27
CA ASP A 482 1.65 12.65 -2.11
C ASP A 482 0.79 13.87 -2.47
N TYR A 483 1.11 14.52 -3.59
CA TYR A 483 0.33 15.67 -4.06
C TYR A 483 -1.07 15.25 -4.49
N ALA A 484 -1.20 14.18 -5.27
CA ALA A 484 -2.48 13.74 -5.80
C ALA A 484 -3.47 13.39 -4.67
N TYR A 485 -3.03 12.65 -3.66
CA TYR A 485 -3.89 12.26 -2.56
C TYR A 485 -4.16 13.44 -1.62
N LEU A 486 -3.16 14.31 -1.36
CA LEU A 486 -3.38 15.51 -0.56
C LEU A 486 -4.37 16.47 -1.22
N ILE A 487 -4.32 16.62 -2.54
CA ILE A 487 -5.30 17.42 -3.29
C ILE A 487 -6.71 16.83 -3.15
N ASP A 488 -6.89 15.50 -3.28
CA ASP A 488 -8.20 14.86 -3.06
C ASP A 488 -8.69 15.04 -1.61
N ALA A 489 -7.80 14.91 -0.63
CA ALA A 489 -8.12 15.16 0.78
C ALA A 489 -8.54 16.62 1.03
N LEU A 490 -7.82 17.59 0.47
CA LEU A 490 -8.16 19.02 0.55
C LEU A 490 -9.51 19.32 -0.10
N LEU A 491 -9.81 18.72 -1.25
CA LEU A 491 -11.11 18.85 -1.91
C LEU A 491 -12.22 18.20 -1.08
N GLY A 492 -11.98 17.04 -0.48
CA GLY A 492 -12.90 16.38 0.44
C GLY A 492 -13.19 17.23 1.69
N VAL A 493 -12.16 17.79 2.32
CA VAL A 493 -12.32 18.68 3.47
C VAL A 493 -13.01 20.00 3.06
N TYR A 494 -12.74 20.52 1.87
CA TYR A 494 -13.49 21.66 1.34
C TYR A 494 -14.97 21.33 1.19
N GLN A 495 -15.34 20.18 0.61
CA GLN A 495 -16.75 19.78 0.48
C GLN A 495 -17.43 19.58 1.84
N MET A 496 -16.69 19.08 2.83
CA MET A 496 -17.16 18.87 4.19
C MET A 496 -17.35 20.17 4.99
N THR A 497 -16.49 21.18 4.77
CA THR A 497 -16.44 22.41 5.61
C THR A 497 -16.86 23.68 4.90
N PHE A 498 -16.86 23.68 3.57
CA PHE A 498 -16.99 24.85 2.70
C PHE A 498 -15.96 25.96 2.95
N GLU A 499 -14.84 25.67 3.63
CA GLU A 499 -13.80 26.66 3.89
C GLU A 499 -12.91 26.89 2.64
N PRO A 500 -12.95 28.07 1.98
CA PRO A 500 -12.32 28.26 0.68
C PRO A 500 -10.79 28.14 0.67
N ARG A 501 -10.14 28.19 1.84
CA ARG A 501 -8.69 28.01 1.95
C ARG A 501 -8.24 26.64 1.45
N TYR A 502 -9.01 25.59 1.69
CA TYR A 502 -8.65 24.24 1.26
C TYR A 502 -8.75 24.07 -0.26
N LEU A 503 -9.79 24.62 -0.89
CA LEU A 503 -9.91 24.64 -2.34
C LEU A 503 -8.77 25.44 -3.01
N LYS A 504 -8.40 26.58 -2.43
CA LYS A 504 -7.27 27.39 -2.92
C LYS A 504 -5.95 26.64 -2.83
N GLU A 505 -5.73 25.93 -1.72
CA GLU A 505 -4.52 25.14 -1.53
C GLU A 505 -4.47 23.93 -2.48
N ALA A 506 -5.60 23.24 -2.69
CA ALA A 506 -5.73 22.18 -3.67
C ALA A 506 -5.36 22.65 -5.08
N ALA A 507 -5.88 23.81 -5.50
CA ALA A 507 -5.56 24.41 -6.80
C ALA A 507 -4.08 24.81 -6.90
N ARG A 508 -3.52 25.39 -5.83
CA ARG A 508 -2.10 25.78 -5.77
C ARG A 508 -1.17 24.57 -5.93
N LEU A 509 -1.47 23.46 -5.26
CA LEU A 509 -0.72 22.22 -5.40
C LEU A 509 -0.91 21.57 -6.77
N ALA A 510 -2.12 21.62 -7.34
CA ALA A 510 -2.36 21.13 -8.70
C ALA A 510 -1.49 21.87 -9.74
N GLU A 511 -1.35 23.19 -9.63
CA GLU A 511 -0.46 23.98 -10.50
C GLU A 511 1.02 23.59 -10.33
N LEU A 512 1.46 23.26 -9.11
CA LEU A 512 2.80 22.73 -8.88
C LEU A 512 2.99 21.38 -9.58
N VAL A 513 2.00 20.48 -9.49
CA VAL A 513 2.02 19.18 -10.16
C VAL A 513 2.11 19.35 -11.67
N LEU A 514 1.28 20.22 -12.26
CA LEU A 514 1.33 20.56 -13.69
C LEU A 514 2.71 21.08 -14.11
N LYS A 515 3.34 21.91 -13.29
CA LYS A 515 4.64 22.50 -13.60
C LYS A 515 5.79 21.50 -13.51
N GLU A 516 5.78 20.60 -12.53
CA GLU A 516 6.96 19.80 -12.20
C GLU A 516 6.86 18.33 -12.63
N PHE A 517 5.65 17.80 -12.74
CA PHE A 517 5.41 16.38 -12.97
C PHE A 517 4.85 16.10 -14.36
N LEU A 518 4.21 17.07 -15.03
CA LEU A 518 3.60 16.84 -16.34
C LEU A 518 4.64 16.52 -17.42
N ASP A 519 4.41 15.43 -18.14
CA ASP A 519 5.04 15.15 -19.42
C ASP A 519 4.18 15.76 -20.54
N GLU A 520 4.65 16.85 -21.14
CA GLU A 520 3.92 17.51 -22.24
C GLU A 520 3.70 16.59 -23.46
N SER A 521 4.56 15.58 -23.66
CA SER A 521 4.50 14.69 -24.81
C SER A 521 3.43 13.61 -24.67
N THR A 522 3.20 13.09 -23.46
CA THR A 522 2.19 12.04 -23.19
C THR A 522 0.97 12.56 -22.46
N LYS A 523 1.03 13.79 -21.93
CA LYS A 523 0.04 14.42 -21.05
C LYS A 523 -0.19 13.69 -19.73
N MET A 524 0.66 12.72 -19.40
CA MET A 524 0.67 12.03 -18.11
C MET A 524 1.70 12.65 -17.18
N PHE A 525 1.57 12.37 -15.89
CA PHE A 525 2.50 12.80 -14.88
C PHE A 525 3.59 11.75 -14.64
N TYR A 526 4.83 12.22 -14.55
CA TYR A 526 5.91 11.46 -13.93
C TYR A 526 5.63 11.30 -12.43
N PHE A 527 6.14 10.21 -11.85
CA PHE A 527 6.05 9.94 -10.41
C PHE A 527 6.90 10.89 -9.57
N THR A 528 8.04 11.34 -10.12
CA THR A 528 9.00 12.22 -9.44
C THR A 528 9.03 13.62 -10.05
N SER A 529 9.41 14.64 -9.28
CA SER A 529 9.56 16.03 -9.76
C SER A 529 10.67 16.12 -10.82
N SER A 530 10.52 17.06 -11.76
CA SER A 530 11.56 17.40 -12.75
C SER A 530 12.85 17.94 -12.13
N ARG A 531 12.82 18.32 -10.84
CA ARG A 531 13.99 18.76 -10.08
C ARG A 531 14.81 17.61 -9.50
N GLN A 532 14.24 16.40 -9.44
CA GLN A 532 14.93 15.24 -8.90
C GLN A 532 16.02 14.75 -9.87
N SER A 533 17.19 14.40 -9.33
CA SER A 533 18.39 14.09 -10.12
C SER A 533 19.21 12.90 -9.60
N ASP A 534 18.77 12.27 -8.52
CA ASP A 534 19.46 11.16 -7.86
C ASP A 534 18.95 9.77 -8.30
N ILE A 535 18.21 9.72 -9.41
CA ILE A 535 17.70 8.50 -10.06
C ILE A 535 18.05 8.50 -11.55
N PRO A 536 18.24 7.32 -12.17
CA PRO A 536 18.69 7.24 -13.57
C PRO A 536 17.60 7.62 -14.60
N ILE A 537 16.33 7.61 -14.19
CA ILE A 537 15.16 7.79 -15.06
C ILE A 537 13.96 8.23 -14.21
N ARG A 538 13.09 9.08 -14.76
CA ARG A 538 11.76 9.36 -14.20
C ARG A 538 10.73 8.43 -14.82
N ARG A 539 9.91 7.80 -13.99
CA ARG A 539 8.86 6.85 -14.39
C ARG A 539 7.48 7.50 -14.34
N LYS A 540 6.51 6.91 -15.04
CA LYS A 540 5.09 7.18 -14.85
C LYS A 540 4.44 5.97 -14.19
N ASP A 541 3.74 6.19 -13.10
CA ASP A 541 2.89 5.15 -12.51
C ASP A 541 1.46 5.32 -13.05
N LEU A 542 1.04 4.34 -13.84
CA LEU A 542 -0.23 4.34 -14.58
C LEU A 542 -1.17 3.23 -14.11
N TYR A 543 -0.74 2.40 -13.15
CA TYR A 543 -1.50 1.24 -12.70
C TYR A 543 -1.91 1.42 -11.25
N ASP A 544 -3.18 1.17 -10.96
CA ASP A 544 -3.62 1.03 -9.58
C ASP A 544 -3.06 -0.29 -9.03
N SER A 545 -2.32 -0.21 -7.93
CA SER A 545 -1.68 -1.35 -7.28
C SER A 545 -2.29 -1.55 -5.88
N ALA A 546 -1.47 -1.58 -4.83
CA ALA A 546 -1.96 -1.52 -3.45
C ALA A 546 -2.66 -0.18 -3.14
N THR A 547 -2.28 0.88 -3.87
CA THR A 547 -2.89 2.22 -3.80
C THR A 547 -3.26 2.71 -5.21
N PRO A 548 -4.23 3.63 -5.36
CA PRO A 548 -4.62 4.16 -6.67
C PRO A 548 -3.47 4.98 -7.27
N SER A 549 -3.15 4.83 -8.55
CA SER A 549 -2.05 5.60 -9.14
C SER A 549 -2.26 7.12 -8.99
N GLY A 550 -1.17 7.88 -8.78
CA GLY A 550 -1.23 9.33 -8.75
C GLY A 550 -1.77 9.93 -10.04
N ASN A 551 -1.53 9.29 -11.20
CA ASN A 551 -2.14 9.70 -12.48
C ASN A 551 -3.66 9.57 -12.46
N SER A 552 -4.20 8.41 -12.06
CA SER A 552 -5.65 8.19 -11.94
C SER A 552 -6.29 9.20 -10.97
N THR A 553 -5.66 9.41 -9.81
CA THR A 553 -6.17 10.36 -8.81
C THR A 553 -6.12 11.81 -9.31
N MET A 554 -5.08 12.19 -10.05
CA MET A 554 -5.00 13.53 -10.66
C MET A 554 -6.08 13.77 -11.71
N VAL A 555 -6.49 12.78 -12.50
CA VAL A 555 -7.65 12.92 -13.40
C VAL A 555 -8.89 13.36 -12.61
N HIS A 556 -9.18 12.67 -11.50
CA HIS A 556 -10.30 13.02 -10.63
C HIS A 556 -10.16 14.43 -10.04
N ASN A 557 -8.97 14.77 -9.53
CA ASN A 557 -8.69 16.08 -8.95
C ASN A 557 -8.89 17.22 -9.95
N LEU A 558 -8.36 17.08 -11.16
CA LEU A 558 -8.48 18.08 -12.22
C LEU A 558 -9.95 18.30 -12.61
N LEU A 559 -10.74 17.23 -12.70
CA LEU A 559 -12.18 17.34 -12.98
C LEU A 559 -12.93 18.05 -11.84
N GLN A 560 -12.64 17.71 -10.58
CA GLN A 560 -13.26 18.37 -9.42
C GLN A 560 -12.87 19.85 -9.32
N LEU A 561 -11.60 20.18 -9.53
CA LEU A 561 -11.12 21.55 -9.58
C LEU A 561 -11.76 22.34 -10.74
N ASN A 562 -11.92 21.73 -11.91
CA ASN A 562 -12.62 22.34 -13.03
C ASN A 562 -14.07 22.68 -12.66
N ILE A 563 -14.80 21.76 -12.02
CA ILE A 563 -16.18 22.01 -11.56
C ILE A 563 -16.21 23.18 -10.57
N ALA A 564 -15.26 23.23 -9.63
CA ALA A 564 -15.24 24.24 -8.59
C ALA A 564 -14.77 25.63 -9.07
N LEU A 565 -13.87 25.69 -10.06
CA LEU A 565 -13.17 26.93 -10.47
C LEU A 565 -13.49 27.39 -11.90
N GLY A 566 -14.15 26.55 -12.73
CA GLY A 566 -14.47 26.86 -14.12
C GLY A 566 -13.24 26.94 -15.05
N THR A 567 -12.18 26.18 -14.77
CA THR A 567 -10.90 26.24 -15.50
C THR A 567 -10.83 25.20 -16.62
N SER A 568 -11.15 25.63 -17.86
CA SER A 568 -11.24 24.75 -19.05
C SER A 568 -9.99 23.91 -19.35
N ASN A 569 -8.81 24.35 -18.92
CA ASN A 569 -7.56 23.62 -19.14
C ASN A 569 -7.49 22.32 -18.34
N TYR A 570 -8.04 22.29 -17.12
CA TYR A 570 -8.04 21.07 -16.29
C TYR A 570 -8.90 19.97 -16.89
N GLN A 571 -10.10 20.32 -17.36
CA GLN A 571 -10.97 19.37 -18.04
C GLN A 571 -10.30 18.81 -19.30
N THR A 572 -9.71 19.68 -20.12
CA THR A 572 -9.06 19.27 -21.37
C THR A 572 -7.93 18.28 -21.07
N LEU A 573 -7.09 18.56 -20.08
CA LEU A 573 -6.00 17.66 -19.71
C LEU A 573 -6.50 16.32 -19.16
N ALA A 574 -7.50 16.33 -18.27
CA ALA A 574 -8.08 15.11 -17.73
C ALA A 574 -8.68 14.23 -18.84
N GLU A 575 -9.39 14.82 -19.80
CA GLU A 575 -9.89 14.11 -20.99
C GLU A 575 -8.74 13.50 -21.80
N GLU A 576 -7.67 14.26 -22.08
CA GLU A 576 -6.51 13.77 -22.82
C GLU A 576 -5.80 12.59 -22.14
N GLN A 577 -5.77 12.56 -20.81
CA GLN A 577 -5.23 11.45 -20.03
C GLN A 577 -6.09 10.19 -20.18
N VAL A 578 -7.41 10.32 -20.00
CA VAL A 578 -8.34 9.19 -20.13
C VAL A 578 -8.31 8.63 -21.55
N PHE A 579 -8.40 9.49 -22.58
CA PHE A 579 -8.32 9.04 -23.98
C PHE A 579 -6.95 8.45 -24.32
N GLY A 580 -5.87 8.92 -23.69
CA GLY A 580 -4.52 8.38 -23.86
C GLY A 580 -4.36 6.94 -23.37
N MET A 581 -5.23 6.46 -22.47
CA MET A 581 -5.20 5.10 -21.91
C MET A 581 -6.21 4.15 -22.57
N LEU A 582 -7.06 4.67 -23.46
CA LEU A 582 -8.19 3.94 -24.03
C LEU A 582 -7.76 2.63 -24.71
N GLU A 583 -6.76 2.68 -25.59
CA GLU A 583 -6.25 1.47 -26.25
C GLU A 583 -5.63 0.47 -25.28
N ALA A 584 -4.98 0.94 -24.22
CA ALA A 584 -4.39 0.07 -23.21
C ALA A 584 -5.46 -0.67 -22.39
N VAL A 585 -6.65 -0.07 -22.23
CA VAL A 585 -7.80 -0.69 -21.56
C VAL A 585 -8.55 -1.66 -22.48
N GLU A 586 -8.57 -1.40 -23.79
CA GLU A 586 -9.24 -2.27 -24.77
C GLU A 586 -8.45 -3.53 -25.17
N ARG A 587 -7.13 -3.52 -25.01
CA ARG A 587 -6.23 -4.66 -25.24
C ARG A 587 -6.23 -5.61 -24.05
#